data_AF-A0A1E7LG18-F1
#
_entry.id   AF-A0A1E7LG18-F1
#
_cell.length_a   1.000
_cell.length_b   1.000
_cell.length_c   1.000
_cell.angle_alpha   90.00
_cell.angle_beta   90.00
_cell.angle_gamma   90.00
#
_symmetry.space_group_name_H-M   'P 1'
#
loop_
_entity.id
_entity.type
_entity.pdbx_description
1 polymer ?
#
loop_
_entity_poly.entity_id
_entity_poly.type
_entity_poly.pdbx_seq_one_letter_code
_entity_poly.pdbx_strand_id
1 'polypeptide(L)'
;MTKDERVDPVQIFARVGGVTYRAMDASRAFEVWVHLARSAGWDVVELPADRKVDDPEDLGAVMVEGIKYRIHYSPRMRRLLADDSTGRLSYKDALGFAAWAEPTLSVD
;
A
#
# COMPACT_ATOMS: atom_id res chain seq x y z
N MET A 1 -3.86 5.13 -24.43
CA MET A 1 -4.69 5.35 -23.24
C MET A 1 -4.83 6.85 -23.05
N THR A 2 -6.05 7.36 -23.06
CA THR A 2 -6.33 8.74 -22.63
C THR A 2 -6.13 8.82 -21.11
N LYS A 3 -5.71 9.97 -20.57
CA LYS A 3 -5.38 10.12 -19.13
C LYS A 3 -6.53 9.71 -18.18
N ASP A 4 -7.78 9.75 -18.65
CA ASP A 4 -9.01 9.48 -17.88
C ASP A 4 -9.29 8.01 -17.58
N GLU A 5 -8.59 7.05 -18.20
CA GLU A 5 -8.82 5.62 -17.96
C GLU A 5 -7.87 5.03 -16.89
N ARG A 6 -6.94 5.82 -16.38
CA ARG A 6 -5.97 5.37 -15.37
C ARG A 6 -6.65 5.18 -14.02
N VAL A 7 -6.32 4.09 -13.33
CA VAL A 7 -6.70 3.90 -11.93
C VAL A 7 -6.05 5.01 -11.12
N ASP A 8 -6.84 5.76 -10.35
CA ASP A 8 -6.34 6.83 -9.49
C ASP A 8 -5.33 6.27 -8.47
N PRO A 9 -4.21 6.97 -8.17
CA PRO A 9 -3.26 6.56 -7.15
C PRO A 9 -3.91 6.14 -5.82
N VAL A 10 -4.99 6.79 -5.36
CA VAL A 10 -5.66 6.43 -4.09
C VAL A 10 -6.42 5.11 -4.15
N GLN A 11 -6.73 4.62 -5.36
CA GLN A 11 -7.41 3.35 -5.60
C GLN A 11 -6.44 2.18 -5.74
N ILE A 12 -5.13 2.44 -5.83
CA ILE A 12 -4.10 1.42 -5.97
C ILE A 12 -3.76 0.84 -4.59
N PHE A 13 -3.91 -0.48 -4.47
CA PHE A 13 -3.55 -1.23 -3.26
C PHE A 13 -2.49 -2.29 -3.54
N ALA A 14 -1.32 -2.16 -2.92
CA ALA A 14 -0.29 -3.18 -2.94
C ALA A 14 -0.56 -4.21 -1.83
N ARG A 15 -1.11 -5.36 -2.21
CA ARG A 15 -1.54 -6.43 -1.30
C ARG A 15 -0.38 -7.32 -0.84
N VAL A 16 0.67 -6.72 -0.31
CA VAL A 16 1.85 -7.43 0.19
C VAL A 16 1.71 -7.69 1.68
N GLY A 17 2.14 -8.87 2.13
CA GLY A 17 2.03 -9.30 3.53
C GLY A 17 0.83 -10.19 3.83
N GLY A 18 0.92 -10.84 4.99
CA GLY A 18 -0.10 -11.73 5.55
C GLY A 18 -1.08 -10.99 6.46
N VAL A 19 -1.50 -11.66 7.53
CA VAL A 19 -2.35 -11.09 8.61
C VAL A 19 -1.52 -10.57 9.79
N THR A 20 -0.21 -10.69 9.71
CA THR A 20 0.75 -10.20 10.72
C THR A 20 1.75 -9.27 10.08
N TYR A 21 2.15 -8.23 10.80
CA TYR A 21 3.15 -7.29 10.33
C TYR A 21 4.52 -7.96 10.19
N ARG A 22 5.22 -7.67 9.10
CA ARG A 22 6.63 -8.01 8.88
C ARG A 22 7.32 -6.85 8.17
N ALA A 23 8.47 -6.43 8.68
CA ALA A 23 9.22 -5.31 8.11
C ALA A 23 9.64 -5.55 6.64
N MET A 24 9.97 -6.80 6.28
CA MET A 24 10.30 -7.16 4.90
C MET A 24 9.09 -7.01 3.96
N ASP A 25 7.89 -7.35 4.44
CA ASP A 25 6.65 -7.18 3.68
C ASP A 25 6.33 -5.69 3.47
N ALA A 26 6.61 -4.85 4.48
CA ALA A 26 6.43 -3.40 4.42
C ALA A 26 7.32 -2.75 3.33
N SER A 27 8.62 -3.04 3.32
CA SER A 27 9.54 -2.57 2.26
C SER A 27 9.07 -3.02 0.88
N ARG A 28 8.67 -4.28 0.74
CA ARG A 28 8.17 -4.81 -0.52
C ARG A 28 6.83 -4.19 -0.93
N ALA A 29 5.97 -3.83 0.01
CA ALA A 29 4.68 -3.20 -0.25
C ALA A 29 4.84 -1.83 -0.93
N PHE A 30 5.83 -1.03 -0.49
CA PHE A 30 6.15 0.25 -1.12
C PHE A 30 6.57 0.07 -2.59
N GLU A 31 7.54 -0.82 -2.84
CA GLU A 31 8.03 -1.12 -4.20
C GLU A 31 6.90 -1.59 -5.12
N VAL A 32 6.03 -2.46 -4.61
CA VAL A 32 4.89 -2.98 -5.37
C VAL A 32 3.89 -1.86 -5.66
N TRP A 33 3.61 -0.97 -4.71
CA TRP A 33 2.72 0.16 -4.96
C TRP A 33 3.27 1.07 -6.06
N VAL A 34 4.56 1.43 -6.00
CA VAL A 34 5.23 2.26 -7.02
C VAL A 34 5.18 1.57 -8.39
N HIS A 35 5.44 0.27 -8.43
CA HIS A 35 5.33 -0.52 -9.65
C HIS A 35 3.91 -0.49 -10.24
N LEU A 36 2.88 -0.68 -9.41
CA LEU A 36 1.47 -0.65 -9.84
C LEU A 36 1.08 0.75 -10.36
N ALA A 37 1.50 1.81 -9.69
CA ALA A 37 1.23 3.19 -10.13
C ALA A 37 1.89 3.50 -11.47
N ARG A 38 3.17 3.14 -11.64
CA ARG A 38 3.87 3.26 -12.94
C ARG A 38 3.19 2.43 -14.03
N SER A 39 2.73 1.23 -13.70
CA SER A 39 2.03 0.34 -14.63
C SER A 39 0.64 0.87 -15.03
N ALA A 40 -0.01 1.61 -14.14
CA ALA A 40 -1.24 2.35 -14.43
C ALA A 40 -0.99 3.63 -15.25
N GLY A 41 0.27 3.92 -15.61
CA GLY A 41 0.63 5.05 -16.47
C GLY A 41 0.87 6.36 -15.71
N TRP A 42 1.14 6.31 -14.41
CA TRP A 42 1.55 7.47 -13.63
C TRP A 42 3.05 7.68 -13.66
N ASP A 43 3.46 8.95 -13.77
CA ASP A 43 4.83 9.34 -13.46
C ASP A 43 5.00 9.46 -11.94
N VAL A 44 5.94 8.70 -11.37
CA VAL A 44 6.11 8.53 -9.92
C VAL A 44 7.57 8.78 -9.55
N VAL A 45 7.79 9.83 -8.76
CA VAL A 45 9.09 10.18 -8.17
C VAL A 45 9.07 9.83 -6.69
N GLU A 46 9.99 8.97 -6.26
CA GLU A 46 10.10 8.53 -4.88
C GLU A 46 10.76 9.62 -4.00
N LEU A 47 10.28 9.82 -2.78
CA LEU A 47 10.81 10.80 -1.82
C LEU A 47 11.39 10.06 -0.59
N PRO A 48 12.60 9.48 -0.69
CA PRO A 48 13.15 8.62 0.36
C PRO A 48 13.39 9.34 1.69
N ALA A 49 13.63 10.65 1.66
CA ALA A 49 13.84 11.47 2.86
C ALA A 49 12.56 11.76 3.67
N ASP A 50 11.38 11.48 3.10
CA ASP A 50 10.09 11.83 3.72
C ASP A 50 9.55 10.75 4.66
N ARG A 51 10.20 9.59 4.77
CA ARG A 51 9.74 8.51 5.64
C ARG A 51 9.87 8.88 7.12
N LYS A 52 8.77 8.75 7.86
CA LYS A 52 8.78 8.89 9.32
C LYS A 52 9.31 7.60 9.94
N VAL A 53 10.45 7.68 10.62
CA VAL A 53 11.14 6.51 11.20
C VAL A 53 10.39 5.97 12.43
N ASP A 54 9.62 6.82 13.09
CA ASP A 54 8.80 6.54 14.28
C ASP A 54 7.38 6.06 13.96
N ASP A 55 6.99 6.03 12.69
CA ASP A 55 5.68 5.55 12.25
C ASP A 55 5.83 4.24 11.44
N PRO A 56 5.52 3.08 12.02
CA PRO A 56 5.65 1.79 11.36
C PRO A 56 4.63 1.58 10.23
N GLU A 57 3.58 2.39 10.17
CA GLU A 57 2.61 2.38 9.07
C GLU A 57 3.05 3.30 7.92
N ASP A 58 4.07 4.15 8.12
CA ASP A 58 4.61 5.06 7.11
C ASP A 58 5.72 4.38 6.30
N LEU A 59 5.44 4.16 5.01
CA LEU A 59 6.41 3.62 4.07
C LEU A 59 7.20 4.69 3.32
N GLY A 60 6.91 5.97 3.55
CA GLY A 60 7.50 7.11 2.84
C GLY A 60 6.48 7.83 1.97
N ALA A 61 6.98 8.74 1.14
CA ALA A 61 6.17 9.52 0.23
C ALA A 61 6.65 9.41 -1.21
N VAL A 62 5.76 9.77 -2.14
CA VAL A 62 6.02 9.88 -3.57
C VAL A 62 5.40 11.16 -4.10
N MET A 63 5.95 11.70 -5.18
CA MET A 63 5.27 12.66 -6.04
C MET A 63 4.65 11.94 -7.22
N VAL A 64 3.39 12.23 -7.50
CA VAL A 64 2.69 11.78 -8.71
C VAL A 64 2.14 13.00 -9.42
N GLU A 65 2.67 13.29 -10.62
CA GLU A 65 2.25 14.43 -11.47
C GLU A 65 2.09 15.77 -10.72
N GLY A 66 2.96 16.05 -9.73
CA GLY A 66 2.94 17.30 -8.95
C GLY A 66 2.16 17.25 -7.63
N ILE A 67 1.50 16.13 -7.31
CA ILE A 67 0.82 15.92 -6.02
C ILE A 67 1.65 14.98 -5.15
N LYS A 68 1.86 15.37 -3.88
CA LYS A 68 2.55 14.52 -2.89
C LYS A 68 1.58 13.51 -2.30
N TYR A 69 1.94 12.24 -2.32
CA TYR A 69 1.21 11.16 -1.66
C TYR A 69 2.07 10.52 -0.58
N ARG A 70 1.45 10.26 0.58
CA ARG A 70 2.01 9.43 1.65
C ARG A 70 1.61 7.98 1.38
N ILE A 71 2.56 7.06 1.48
CA ILE A 71 2.30 5.63 1.33
C ILE A 71 2.19 5.02 2.72
N HIS A 72 1.01 4.47 3.01
CA HIS A 72 0.71 3.82 4.28
C HIS A 72 0.79 2.30 4.15
N TYR A 73 0.92 1.59 5.28
CA TYR A 73 0.90 0.13 5.34
C TYR A 73 0.30 -0.38 6.65
N SER A 74 -0.88 -0.98 6.55
CA SER A 74 -1.62 -1.49 7.71
C SER A 74 -2.68 -2.51 7.27
N PRO A 75 -3.39 -3.17 8.21
CA PRO A 75 -4.49 -4.09 7.90
C PRO A 75 -5.65 -3.35 7.22
N ARG A 76 -5.85 -3.59 5.92
CA ARG A 76 -6.86 -2.85 5.13
C ARG A 76 -7.68 -3.71 4.18
N MET A 77 -7.22 -4.93 3.88
CA MET A 77 -7.85 -5.80 2.89
C MET A 77 -8.46 -7.03 3.54
N ARG A 78 -9.76 -7.26 3.34
CA ARG A 78 -10.41 -8.52 3.74
C ARG A 78 -9.81 -9.69 2.96
N ARG A 79 -9.47 -10.75 3.68
CA ARG A 79 -8.97 -12.01 3.12
C ARG A 79 -9.60 -13.19 3.86
N LEU A 80 -9.80 -14.28 3.14
CA LEU A 80 -10.10 -15.57 3.73
C LEU A 80 -8.79 -16.21 4.19
N LEU A 81 -8.66 -16.48 5.49
CA LEU A 81 -7.50 -17.15 6.06
C LEU A 81 -7.87 -18.61 6.37
N ALA A 82 -7.09 -19.55 5.84
CA ALA A 82 -7.16 -20.95 6.23
C ALA A 82 -6.70 -21.10 7.70
N ASP A 83 -7.49 -21.81 8.50
CA ASP A 83 -7.22 -22.12 9.89
C ASP A 83 -7.43 -23.61 10.14
N ASP A 84 -6.35 -24.30 10.47
CA ASP A 84 -6.30 -25.72 10.80
C ASP A 84 -5.95 -25.98 12.27
N SER A 85 -5.96 -24.95 13.12
CA SER A 85 -5.54 -25.04 14.53
C SER A 85 -6.36 -26.03 15.37
N THR A 86 -7.55 -26.42 14.89
CA THR A 86 -8.44 -27.41 15.50
C THR A 86 -8.26 -28.84 14.96
N GLY A 87 -7.31 -29.05 14.05
CA GLY A 87 -7.12 -30.30 13.31
C GLY A 87 -8.12 -30.51 12.16
N ARG A 88 -8.96 -29.51 11.87
CA ARG A 88 -9.85 -29.47 10.69
C ARG A 88 -9.65 -28.15 9.96
N LEU A 89 -9.54 -28.21 8.64
CA LEU A 89 -9.44 -27.01 7.81
C LEU A 89 -10.75 -26.23 7.88
N SER A 90 -10.64 -24.98 8.32
CA SER A 90 -11.71 -23.99 8.34
C SER A 90 -11.20 -22.69 7.71
N TYR A 91 -12.11 -21.78 7.36
CA TYR A 91 -11.74 -20.47 6.83
C TYR A 91 -12.40 -19.38 7.66
N LYS A 92 -11.63 -18.34 7.97
CA LYS A 92 -12.11 -17.17 8.71
C LYS A 92 -11.77 -15.87 7.99
N ASP A 93 -12.61 -14.87 8.18
CA ASP A 93 -12.31 -13.52 7.74
C ASP A 93 -11.16 -12.94 8.55
N ALA A 94 -10.18 -12.39 7.85
CA ALA A 94 -9.07 -11.66 8.43
C ALA A 94 -8.76 -10.39 7.63
N LEU A 95 -8.13 -9.43 8.28
CA LEU A 95 -7.56 -8.27 7.60
C LEU A 95 -6.10 -8.57 7.25
N GLY A 96 -5.83 -8.68 5.96
CA GLY A 96 -4.48 -8.69 5.43
C GLY A 96 -3.93 -7.28 5.32
N PHE A 97 -2.62 -7.17 5.49
CA PHE A 97 -1.91 -5.93 5.25
C PHE A 97 -1.93 -5.56 3.77
N ALA A 98 -1.91 -4.25 3.52
CA ALA A 98 -1.76 -3.67 2.19
C ALA A 98 -1.15 -2.27 2.31
N ALA A 99 -0.44 -1.84 1.27
CA ALA A 99 -0.05 -0.45 1.12
C ALA A 99 -0.99 0.33 0.19
N TRP A 100 -1.25 1.59 0.53
CA TRP A 100 -2.08 2.51 -0.24
C TRP A 100 -1.52 3.93 -0.15
N ALA A 101 -1.97 4.79 -1.06
CA ALA A 101 -1.58 6.20 -1.09
C ALA A 101 -2.67 7.12 -0.57
N GLU A 102 -2.29 8.12 0.21
CA GLU A 102 -3.15 9.23 0.60
C GLU A 102 -2.50 10.56 0.19
N PRO A 103 -3.24 11.47 -0.48
CA PRO A 103 -2.69 12.76 -0.87
C PRO A 103 -2.39 13.59 0.37
N THR A 104 -1.22 14.21 0.39
CA THR A 104 -0.89 15.21 1.42
C THR A 104 -1.58 16.51 1.04
N LEU A 105 -2.69 16.81 1.71
CA LEU A 105 -3.34 18.10 1.59
C LEU A 105 -2.51 19.13 2.36
N SER A 106 -1.97 20.13 1.66
CA SER A 106 -1.54 21.35 2.33
C SER A 106 -2.79 22.05 2.87
N VAL A 107 -2.85 22.20 4.20
CA VAL A 107 -3.79 23.14 4.82
C VAL A 107 -3.31 24.55 4.45
N ASP A 108 -4.03 25.19 3.53
CA ASP A 108 -3.97 26.66 3.37
C ASP A 108 -4.56 27.34 4.62
#